data_AF-A0A7V4MG31-F1
#
_entry.id   AF-A0A7V4MG31-F1
#
_cell.length_a   1.000
_cell.length_b   1.000
_cell.length_c   1.000
_cell.angle_alpha   90.00
_cell.angle_beta   90.00
_cell.angle_gamma   90.00
#
_symmetry.space_group_name_H-M   'P 1'
#
loop_
_entity.id
_entity.type
_entity.pdbx_description
1 polymer ?
#
loop_
_entity_poly.entity_id
_entity_poly.type
_entity_poly.pdbx_seq_one_letter_code
_entity_poly.pdbx_strand_id
1 'polypeptide(L)'
;MKKFLRLAALLLALATLIGWLATGAHRGWTKTSATEMQKDPVTELEFPVVRKTFVMGVELLGGGLLAAAALLGVSLFLKPQKPQTS
;
A
#
# COMPACT_ATOMS: atom_id res chain seq x y z
N MET A 1 -8.67 21.08 -11.79
CA MET A 1 -9.23 19.81 -11.23
C MET A 1 -8.59 18.56 -11.84
N LYS A 2 -8.62 18.34 -13.16
CA LYS A 2 -8.02 17.13 -13.79
C LYS A 2 -6.56 16.87 -13.44
N LYS A 3 -5.71 17.91 -13.48
CA LYS A 3 -4.28 17.82 -13.15
C LYS A 3 -4.06 17.36 -11.70
N PHE A 4 -4.86 17.88 -10.78
CA PHE A 4 -4.81 17.50 -9.36
C PHE A 4 -5.22 16.04 -9.16
N LEU A 5 -6.31 15.58 -9.79
CA LEU A 5 -6.73 14.17 -9.74
C LEU A 5 -5.67 13.21 -10.29
N ARG A 6 -5.02 13.58 -11.40
CA ARG A 6 -3.93 12.77 -11.98
C ARG A 6 -2.70 12.73 -11.07
N LEU A 7 -2.35 13.87 -10.48
CA LEU A 7 -1.24 13.94 -9.54
C LEU A 7 -1.54 13.12 -8.28
N ALA A 8 -2.74 13.21 -7.74
CA ALA A 8 -3.18 12.41 -6.60
C ALA A 8 -3.17 10.90 -6.93
N ALA A 9 -3.64 10.50 -8.11
CA ALA A 9 -3.60 9.11 -8.56
C ALA A 9 -2.16 8.59 -8.69
N LEU A 10 -1.25 9.39 -9.27
CA LEU A 10 0.17 9.04 -9.38
C LEU A 10 0.83 8.91 -8.01
N LEU A 11 0.60 9.87 -7.12
CA LEU A 11 1.16 9.85 -5.76
C LEU A 11 0.63 8.65 -4.97
N LEU A 12 -0.66 8.33 -5.09
CA LEU A 12 -1.27 7.18 -4.44
C LEU A 12 -0.64 5.88 -4.96
N ALA A 13 -0.57 5.69 -6.29
CA ALA A 13 0.05 4.52 -6.88
C ALA A 13 1.51 4.34 -6.44
N LEU A 14 2.28 5.44 -6.44
CA LEU A 14 3.67 5.42 -6.02
C LEU A 14 3.82 5.11 -4.54
N ALA A 15 3.02 5.72 -3.67
CA ALA A 15 3.03 5.46 -2.23
C ALA A 15 2.65 4.00 -1.92
N THR A 16 1.64 3.44 -2.60
CA THR A 16 1.26 2.03 -2.46
C THR A 16 2.39 1.11 -2.92
N LEU A 17 3.01 1.39 -4.07
CA LEU A 17 4.11 0.57 -4.61
C LEU A 17 5.34 0.60 -3.68
N ILE A 18 5.73 1.79 -3.22
CA ILE A 18 6.87 1.99 -2.31
C ILE A 18 6.58 1.31 -0.97
N GLY A 19 5.38 1.48 -0.40
CA GLY A 19 5.00 0.83 0.86
C GLY A 19 5.02 -0.69 0.77
N TRP A 20 4.54 -1.26 -0.35
CA TRP A 20 4.58 -2.70 -0.58
C TRP A 20 6.01 -3.23 -0.71
N LEU A 21 6.88 -2.51 -1.44
CA LEU A 21 8.30 -2.87 -1.56
C LEU A 21 9.03 -2.75 -0.21
N ALA A 22 8.80 -1.66 0.53
CA ALA A 22 9.45 -1.41 1.82
C ALA A 22 9.05 -2.42 2.90
N THR A 23 7.84 -2.96 2.84
CA THR A 23 7.35 -3.97 3.80
C THR A 23 7.74 -5.41 3.41
N GLY A 24 8.48 -5.60 2.31
CA GLY A 24 9.05 -6.89 1.93
C GLY A 24 8.45 -7.55 0.68
N ALA A 25 7.67 -6.80 -0.11
CA ALA A 25 7.06 -7.27 -1.37
C ALA A 25 6.31 -8.60 -1.21
N HIS A 26 5.58 -8.76 -0.09
CA HIS A 26 4.93 -10.01 0.21
C HIS A 26 3.79 -10.25 -0.79
N ARG A 27 3.89 -11.35 -1.54
CA ARG A 27 2.86 -11.82 -2.48
C ARG A 27 1.65 -12.46 -1.79
N GLY A 28 1.72 -12.67 -0.47
CA GLY A 28 0.62 -13.20 0.33
C GLY A 28 -0.33 -12.11 0.82
N TRP A 29 -1.19 -12.49 1.76
CA TRP A 29 -2.09 -11.57 2.45
C TRP A 29 -1.36 -10.71 3.47
N THR A 30 -1.88 -9.51 3.77
CA THR A 30 -1.35 -8.63 4.82
C THR A 30 -1.23 -9.38 6.14
N LYS A 31 -0.08 -9.24 6.78
CA LYS A 31 0.20 -9.79 8.11
C LYS A 31 0.48 -8.65 9.07
N THR A 32 -0.16 -8.69 10.24
CA THR A 32 0.03 -7.72 11.34
C THR A 32 0.76 -8.33 12.54
N SER A 33 0.95 -9.66 12.52
CA SER A 33 1.67 -10.43 13.51
C SER A 33 2.46 -11.55 12.82
N ALA A 34 3.67 -11.80 13.31
CA ALA A 34 4.48 -12.95 12.94
C ALA A 34 4.87 -13.70 14.22
N THR A 35 4.67 -15.01 14.20
CA THR A 35 5.17 -15.89 15.26
C THR A 35 6.61 -16.22 14.93
N GLU A 36 7.53 -15.76 15.76
CA GLU A 36 8.96 -16.00 15.64
C GLU A 36 9.39 -16.91 16.79
N MET A 37 10.09 -18.00 16.48
CA MET A 37 10.65 -18.87 17.52
C MET A 37 11.85 -18.15 18.13
N GLN A 38 11.76 -17.77 19.40
CA GLN A 38 12.91 -17.27 20.15
C GLN A 38 13.51 -18.41 20.97
N LYS A 39 14.84 -18.47 20.99
CA LYS A 39 15.59 -19.39 21.86
C LYS A 39 15.92 -18.67 23.15
N ASP A 40 15.52 -19.25 24.27
CA ASP A 40 15.88 -18.74 25.59
C ASP A 40 17.40 -18.93 25.81
N PRO A 41 18.16 -17.87 26.13
CA PRO A 41 19.60 -17.97 26.32
C PRO A 41 20.00 -18.79 27.56
N VAL A 42 19.09 -18.99 28.52
CA VAL A 42 19.36 -19.73 29.77
C VAL A 42 18.89 -21.17 29.67
N THR A 43 17.67 -21.40 29.19
CA THR A 43 17.06 -22.74 29.14
C THR A 43 17.27 -23.44 27.81
N GLU A 44 17.75 -22.74 26.78
CA GLU A 44 17.90 -23.20 25.39
C GLU A 44 16.61 -23.70 24.72
N LEU A 45 15.45 -23.52 25.36
CA LEU A 45 14.17 -23.92 24.81
C LEU A 45 13.70 -22.91 23.76
N GLU A 46 13.10 -23.42 22.68
CA GLU A 46 12.43 -22.59 21.68
C GLU A 46 11.00 -22.29 22.13
N PHE A 47 10.64 -21.01 22.16
CA PHE A 47 9.28 -20.57 22.49
C PHE A 47 8.72 -19.66 21.39
N PRO A 48 7.44 -19.83 21.01
CA PRO A 48 6.81 -18.98 20.01
C PRO A 48 6.52 -17.59 20.60
N VAL A 49 7.17 -16.56 20.08
CA VAL A 49 6.91 -15.17 20.43
C VAL A 49 6.12 -14.51 19.32
N VAL A 50 4.96 -13.97 19.65
CA VAL A 50 4.18 -13.16 18.71
C VAL A 50 4.79 -11.77 18.66
N ARG A 51 5.52 -11.47 17.57
CA ARG A 51 6.01 -10.12 17.30
C ARG A 51 5.00 -9.40 16.40
N LYS A 52 4.69 -8.15 16.77
CA LYS A 52 3.94 -7.25 15.89
C LYS A 52 4.82 -6.87 14.71
N THR A 53 4.43 -7.31 13.52
CA THR A 53 5.12 -7.03 12.26
C THR A 53 4.05 -6.70 11.23
N PHE A 54 4.19 -5.56 10.56
CA PHE A 54 3.29 -5.18 9.48
C PHE A 54 3.94 -5.45 8.14
N VAL A 55 3.37 -6.39 7.40
CA VAL A 55 3.78 -6.74 6.04
C VAL A 55 2.59 -6.47 5.14
N MET A 56 2.71 -5.53 4.21
CA MET A 56 1.63 -5.31 3.24
C MET A 56 1.54 -6.50 2.30
N GLY A 57 0.33 -7.03 2.18
CA GLY A 57 -0.01 -8.04 1.21
C GLY A 57 -0.32 -7.48 -0.17
N VAL A 58 -0.57 -8.41 -1.09
CA VAL A 58 -0.89 -8.09 -2.49
C VAL A 58 -2.26 -7.44 -2.63
N GLU A 59 -3.19 -7.68 -1.70
CA GLU A 59 -4.52 -7.07 -1.69
C GLU A 59 -4.48 -5.56 -1.40
N LEU A 60 -3.57 -5.10 -0.52
CA LEU A 60 -3.37 -3.66 -0.31
C LEU A 60 -2.68 -3.02 -1.52
N LEU A 61 -1.73 -3.72 -2.15
CA LEU A 61 -1.12 -3.29 -3.39
C LEU A 61 -2.16 -3.16 -4.51
N GLY A 62 -2.92 -4.23 -4.76
CA GLY A 62 -3.94 -4.29 -5.78
C GLY A 62 -5.06 -3.28 -5.53
N GLY A 63 -5.54 -3.17 -4.29
CA GLY A 63 -6.55 -2.18 -3.89
C GLY A 63 -6.08 -0.74 -4.09
N GLY A 64 -4.84 -0.42 -3.69
CA GLY A 64 -4.28 0.93 -3.90
C GLY A 64 -4.07 1.27 -5.37
N LEU A 65 -3.59 0.31 -6.18
CA LEU A 65 -3.47 0.49 -7.63
C LEU A 65 -4.83 0.61 -8.33
N LEU A 66 -5.84 -0.17 -7.91
CA LEU A 66 -7.20 -0.05 -8.42
C LEU A 66 -7.82 1.30 -8.07
N ALA A 67 -7.62 1.79 -6.84
CA ALA A 67 -8.07 3.13 -6.46
C ALA A 67 -7.40 4.21 -7.31
N ALA A 68 -6.08 4.12 -7.52
CA ALA A 68 -5.36 5.03 -8.40
C ALA A 68 -5.85 4.96 -9.86
N ALA A 69 -6.09 3.76 -10.38
CA ALA A 69 -6.65 3.55 -11.72
C ALA A 69 -8.07 4.14 -11.84
N ALA A 70 -8.91 3.99 -10.82
CA ALA A 70 -10.25 4.57 -10.77
C ALA A 70 -10.19 6.11 -10.77
N LEU A 71 -9.33 6.71 -9.94
CA LEU A 71 -9.08 8.15 -9.92
C LEU A 71 -8.61 8.69 -11.29
N LEU A 72 -7.71 7.94 -11.95
CA LEU A 72 -7.27 8.25 -13.30
C LEU A 72 -8.42 8.15 -14.30
N GLY A 73 -9.22 7.08 -14.25
CA GLY A 73 -10.40 6.88 -15.09
C GLY A 73 -11.39 8.03 -14.96
N VAL A 74 -11.75 8.41 -13.73
CA VAL A 74 -12.63 9.55 -13.46
C VAL A 74 -12.04 10.86 -14.02
N SER A 75 -10.73 11.06 -13.92
CA SER A 75 -10.04 12.22 -14.50
C SER A 75 -10.18 12.32 -16.03
N LEU A 76 -10.28 11.19 -16.72
CA LEU A 76 -10.49 11.14 -18.18
C LEU A 76 -11.92 11.52 -18.56
N PHE A 77 -12.92 11.11 -17.79
CA PHE A 77 -14.34 11.42 -18.05
C PHE A 77 -14.77 12.84 -17.64
N LEU A 78 -14.05 13.48 -16.71
CA LEU A 78 -14.29 14.88 -16.37
C LEU A 78 -14.09 15.76 -17.62
N LYS A 79 -14.98 16.71 -17.93
CA LYS A 79 -14.77 17.69 -19.01
C LYS A 79 -13.83 18.81 -18.54
N PRO A 80 -13.00 19.40 -19.43
CA PRO A 80 -12.22 20.58 -19.06
C PRO A 80 -13.19 21.73 -18.77
N GLN A 81 -13.14 22.31 -17.57
CA GLN A 81 -13.75 23.63 -17.37
C GLN A 81 -12.97 24.64 -18.19
N LYS A 82 -13.67 25.38 -19.06
CA LYS A 82 -13.10 26.53 -19.75
C LYS A 82 -12.57 27.51 -18.70
N PRO A 83 -11.37 28.06 -18.85
CA PRO A 83 -10.90 29.12 -17.97
C PRO A 83 -11.90 30.29 -18.12
N GLN A 84 -12.56 30.64 -17.02
CA GLN A 84 -13.39 31.83 -16.96
C GLN A 84 -12.42 33.01 -16.90
N THR A 85 -12.04 33.54 -18.06
CA THR A 85 -11.46 34.88 -18.18
C THR A 85 -12.52 35.87 -17.78
N SER A 86 -12.34 36.48 -16.61
CA SER A 86 -13.01 37.71 -16.22
C SER A 86 -12.30 38.92 -16.82
#